data_AF-A0A8J5MY14-F1
#
_entry.id   AF-A0A8J5MY14-F1
#
_cell.length_a   1.000
_cell.length_b   1.000
_cell.length_c   1.000
_cell.angle_alpha   90.00
_cell.angle_beta   90.00
_cell.angle_gamma   90.00
#
_symmetry.space_group_name_H-M   'P 1'
#
loop_
_entity.id
_entity.type
_entity.pdbx_description
1 polymer ?
#
loop_
_entity_poly.entity_id
_entity_poly.type
_entity_poly.pdbx_seq_one_letter_code
_entity_poly.pdbx_strand_id
1 'polypeptide(L)'
;FLVTFANGQPVEGAHLSGTLHQNITRDRRHQHKRILEIETPGLNYDGTNFGKEVSSLSAKQSVFLGILNKATGKMRLIETSSYCVHPVLESTKTTKALLKKSSDLLTFAEKQEAITSAFGSKRAQQSVNRRKLYQASRPEDVYQLESIAPDNFLAYMEDSARELLDGKDPDPKSTLLFKELLAVAKLEEDEENQVRLTCLALYVEYLVTFLNMKGRDIQHMKVKDKNLQGCPPMIKRHILDEYTHNHLNKRVRSSQNEDRAMCCAMVLSLIASKYQLSLSTLLSSLMVTRDKSNLKFQSAR
;
A
#
# COMPACT_ATOMS: atom_id res chain seq x y z
N PHE A 1 33.89 -20.23 -25.37
CA PHE A 1 33.28 -19.53 -24.22
C PHE A 1 33.54 -20.36 -22.97
N LEU A 2 33.61 -19.73 -21.81
CA LEU A 2 33.78 -20.39 -20.52
C LEU A 2 32.43 -20.44 -19.81
N VAL A 3 32.10 -21.56 -19.18
CA VAL A 3 30.80 -21.78 -18.55
C VAL A 3 30.99 -22.15 -17.10
N THR A 4 30.27 -21.47 -16.22
CA THR A 4 30.16 -21.82 -14.81
C THR A 4 28.72 -22.26 -14.55
N PHE A 5 28.55 -23.48 -14.06
CA PHE A 5 27.23 -24.02 -13.70
C PHE A 5 26.87 -23.59 -12.28
N ALA A 6 25.69 -23.00 -12.11
CA ALA A 6 25.13 -22.74 -10.79
C ALA A 6 24.57 -24.05 -10.21
N ASN A 7 24.75 -24.25 -8.90
CA ASN A 7 24.21 -25.38 -8.14
C ASN A 7 24.70 -26.78 -8.53
N GLY A 8 25.96 -26.90 -9.00
CA GLY A 8 26.61 -28.19 -9.24
C GLY A 8 27.52 -28.16 -10.46
N GLN A 9 28.06 -29.33 -10.82
CA GLN A 9 28.79 -29.54 -12.07
C GLN A 9 28.13 -30.67 -12.85
N PRO A 10 28.13 -30.64 -14.19
CA PRO A 10 27.67 -31.76 -14.99
C PRO A 10 28.51 -33.01 -14.68
N VAL A 11 27.89 -34.18 -14.83
CA VAL A 11 28.56 -35.47 -14.61
C VAL A 11 29.75 -35.60 -15.56
N GLU A 12 30.90 -36.03 -15.02
CA GLU A 12 32.13 -36.20 -15.78
C GLU A 12 31.91 -37.20 -16.93
N GLY A 13 32.19 -36.79 -18.17
CA GLY A 13 31.93 -37.58 -19.38
C GLY A 13 30.51 -37.45 -19.98
N ALA A 14 29.63 -36.63 -19.41
CA ALA A 14 28.34 -36.34 -20.02
C ALA A 14 28.50 -35.59 -21.35
N HIS A 15 27.70 -35.95 -22.36
CA HIS A 15 27.65 -35.20 -23.60
C HIS A 15 26.90 -33.88 -23.34
N LEU A 16 27.63 -32.76 -23.42
CA LEU A 16 27.09 -31.41 -23.32
C LEU A 16 26.94 -30.84 -24.73
N SER A 17 25.71 -30.54 -25.12
CA SER A 17 25.43 -29.76 -26.33
C SER A 17 25.11 -28.33 -25.92
N GLY A 18 25.63 -27.35 -26.64
CA GLY A 18 25.45 -25.94 -26.31
C GLY A 18 25.09 -25.10 -27.52
N THR A 19 24.02 -24.31 -27.42
CA THR A 19 23.56 -23.39 -28.45
C THR A 19 23.77 -21.95 -27.97
N LEU A 20 24.47 -21.14 -28.78
CA LEU A 20 24.72 -19.73 -28.49
C LEU A 20 23.83 -18.85 -29.38
N HIS A 21 22.87 -18.18 -28.77
CA HIS A 21 22.03 -17.19 -29.43
C HIS A 21 22.66 -15.80 -29.32
N GLN A 22 22.80 -15.12 -30.45
CA GLN A 22 23.34 -13.77 -30.53
C GLN A 22 22.30 -12.81 -31.06
N ASN A 23 22.24 -11.61 -30.47
CA ASN A 23 21.33 -10.58 -30.93
C ASN A 23 21.86 -9.89 -32.20
N ILE A 24 21.06 -9.88 -33.28
CA ILE A 24 21.43 -9.36 -34.61
C ILE A 24 20.97 -7.89 -34.79
N THR A 25 20.42 -7.25 -33.76
CA THR A 25 19.85 -5.89 -33.87
C THR A 25 20.94 -4.85 -34.17
N ARG A 26 20.61 -3.84 -34.99
CA ARG A 26 21.49 -2.72 -35.36
C ARG A 26 21.76 -1.73 -34.21
N ASP A 27 21.00 -1.82 -33.12
CA ASP A 27 21.22 -0.97 -31.95
C ASP A 27 22.46 -1.42 -31.17
N ARG A 28 23.48 -0.55 -31.14
CA ARG A 28 24.74 -0.75 -30.42
C ARG A 28 24.54 -1.11 -28.95
N ARG A 29 23.44 -0.68 -28.32
CA ARG A 29 23.14 -0.99 -26.90
C ARG A 29 22.72 -2.45 -26.67
N HIS A 30 22.34 -3.18 -27.72
CA HIS A 30 21.80 -4.53 -27.62
C HIS A 30 22.58 -5.56 -28.44
N GLN A 31 23.52 -5.12 -29.28
CA GLN A 31 24.35 -5.95 -30.14
C GLN A 31 25.20 -6.99 -29.39
N HIS A 32 25.55 -6.73 -28.13
CA HIS A 32 26.36 -7.65 -27.32
C HIS A 32 25.53 -8.60 -26.44
N LYS A 33 24.19 -8.57 -26.53
CA LYS A 33 23.32 -9.47 -25.78
C LYS A 33 23.40 -10.88 -26.37
N ARG A 34 23.75 -11.85 -25.53
CA ARG A 34 23.92 -13.26 -25.89
C ARG A 34 23.25 -14.14 -24.85
N ILE A 35 22.68 -15.24 -25.31
CA ILE A 35 22.07 -16.29 -24.49
C ILE A 35 22.78 -17.59 -24.83
N LEU A 36 23.22 -18.31 -23.81
CA LEU A 36 23.80 -19.64 -23.93
C LEU A 36 22.83 -20.65 -23.34
N GLU A 37 22.42 -21.62 -24.16
CA GLU A 37 21.62 -22.76 -23.74
C GLU A 37 22.50 -24.00 -23.76
N ILE A 38 22.44 -24.81 -22.71
CA ILE A 38 23.21 -26.06 -22.60
C ILE A 38 22.24 -27.19 -22.29
N GLU A 39 22.19 -28.15 -23.19
CA GLU A 39 21.39 -29.36 -23.05
C GLU A 39 22.26 -30.46 -22.44
N THR A 40 21.75 -31.06 -21.37
CA THR A 40 22.31 -32.26 -20.76
C THR A 40 21.25 -33.37 -20.74
N PRO A 41 21.61 -34.65 -20.63
CA PRO A 41 20.64 -35.76 -20.70
C PRO A 41 19.48 -35.69 -19.69
N GLY A 42 19.65 -34.96 -18.58
CA GLY A 42 18.63 -34.87 -17.53
C GLY A 42 18.12 -33.46 -17.23
N LEU A 43 18.80 -32.41 -17.71
CA LEU A 43 18.46 -31.03 -17.35
C LEU A 43 19.00 -30.03 -18.37
N ASN A 44 18.21 -29.01 -18.67
CA ASN A 44 18.65 -27.89 -19.50
C ASN A 44 19.14 -26.76 -18.62
N TYR A 45 20.15 -26.04 -19.10
CA TYR A 45 20.71 -24.88 -18.42
C TYR A 45 20.68 -23.68 -19.34
N ASP A 46 20.31 -22.51 -18.82
CA ASP A 46 20.34 -21.25 -19.55
C ASP A 46 21.23 -20.21 -18.84
N GLY A 47 21.90 -19.39 -19.64
CA GLY A 47 22.74 -18.32 -19.13
C GLY A 47 22.67 -17.10 -20.04
N THR A 48 22.61 -15.92 -19.44
CA THR A 48 22.58 -14.66 -20.17
C THR A 48 23.74 -13.77 -19.74
N ASN A 49 24.21 -12.91 -20.64
CA ASN A 49 25.24 -11.91 -20.34
C ASN A 49 24.64 -10.50 -20.14
N PHE A 50 23.33 -10.38 -19.99
CA PHE A 50 22.58 -9.14 -19.81
C PHE A 50 21.46 -9.33 -18.77
N GLY A 51 20.97 -8.23 -18.19
CA GLY A 51 19.89 -8.28 -17.21
C GLY A 51 20.38 -8.06 -15.78
N LYS A 52 19.45 -8.08 -14.82
CA LYS A 52 19.73 -7.74 -13.41
C LYS A 52 20.48 -8.83 -12.65
N GLU A 53 20.44 -10.07 -13.16
CA GLU A 53 21.07 -11.23 -12.53
C GLU A 53 22.55 -11.38 -12.90
N VAL A 54 23.00 -10.67 -13.94
CA VAL A 54 24.41 -10.68 -14.35
C VAL A 54 25.18 -9.75 -13.44
N SER A 55 26.20 -10.28 -12.77
CA SER A 55 27.07 -9.49 -11.91
C SER A 55 27.67 -8.32 -12.71
N SER A 56 27.62 -7.11 -12.14
CA SER A 56 28.14 -5.89 -12.80
C SER A 56 29.64 -5.96 -13.12
N LEU A 57 30.35 -6.90 -12.49
CA LEU A 57 31.76 -7.21 -12.71
C LEU A 57 31.97 -7.99 -14.02
N SER A 58 31.13 -8.98 -14.33
CA SER A 58 31.22 -9.77 -15.57
C SER A 58 30.95 -8.96 -16.84
N ALA A 59 30.16 -7.88 -16.74
CA ALA A 59 29.84 -7.02 -17.89
C ALA A 59 30.99 -6.10 -18.35
N LYS A 60 32.04 -5.90 -17.52
CA LYS A 60 33.16 -4.98 -17.80
C LYS A 60 34.53 -5.65 -17.88
N GLN A 61 34.62 -6.96 -17.67
CA GLN A 61 35.88 -7.70 -17.66
C GLN A 61 36.03 -8.53 -18.94
N SER A 62 37.13 -8.29 -19.68
CA SER A 62 37.56 -9.19 -20.76
C SER A 62 38.29 -10.38 -20.15
N VAL A 63 37.81 -11.59 -20.43
CA VAL A 63 38.44 -12.84 -19.96
C VAL A 63 39.30 -13.40 -21.10
N PHE A 64 40.55 -13.77 -20.78
CA PHE A 64 41.45 -14.40 -21.73
C PHE A 64 41.82 -15.80 -21.26
N LEU A 65 41.72 -16.79 -22.15
CA LEU A 65 42.24 -18.13 -21.94
C LEU A 65 43.68 -18.20 -22.43
N GLY A 66 44.63 -18.41 -21.52
CA GLY A 66 46.04 -18.59 -21.84
C GLY A 66 46.41 -20.06 -22.00
N ILE A 67 46.86 -20.45 -23.19
CA ILE A 67 47.42 -21.79 -23.46
C ILE A 67 48.95 -21.65 -23.53
N LEU A 68 49.64 -22.15 -22.52
CA LEU A 68 51.10 -22.10 -22.42
C LEU A 68 51.73 -23.40 -22.93
N ASN A 69 52.60 -23.30 -23.94
CA ASN A 69 53.44 -24.41 -24.35
C ASN A 69 54.72 -24.43 -23.50
N LYS A 70 54.80 -25.38 -22.56
CA LYS A 70 55.92 -25.53 -21.62
C LYS A 70 57.27 -25.78 -22.31
N ALA A 71 57.28 -26.43 -23.48
CA ALA A 71 58.52 -26.76 -24.21
C ALA A 71 59.10 -25.57 -24.97
N THR A 72 58.25 -24.65 -25.46
CA THR A 72 58.70 -23.48 -26.25
C THR A 72 58.66 -22.16 -25.47
N GLY A 73 58.07 -22.15 -24.27
CA GLY A 73 57.87 -20.95 -23.46
C GLY A 73 56.85 -19.95 -24.03
N LYS A 74 56.20 -20.28 -25.15
CA LYS A 74 55.23 -19.38 -25.82
C LYS A 74 53.81 -19.60 -25.28
N MET A 75 53.10 -18.50 -25.05
CA MET A 75 51.70 -18.47 -24.61
C MET A 75 50.79 -17.94 -25.72
N ARG A 76 49.69 -18.64 -25.99
CA ARG A 76 48.60 -18.17 -26.84
C ARG A 76 47.45 -17.67 -25.97
N LEU A 77 47.05 -16.42 -26.13
CA LEU A 77 45.90 -15.82 -25.47
C LEU A 77 44.69 -15.86 -26.40
N ILE A 78 43.57 -16.38 -25.92
CA ILE A 78 42.29 -16.43 -26.64
C ILE A 78 41.27 -15.63 -25.83
N GLU A 79 40.78 -14.54 -26.39
CA GLU A 79 39.67 -13.79 -25.79
C GLU A 79 38.42 -14.68 -25.73
N THR A 80 37.81 -14.79 -24.55
CA THR A 80 36.65 -15.64 -24.31
C THR A 80 35.60 -14.90 -23.50
N SER A 81 34.35 -15.28 -23.67
CA SER A 81 33.23 -14.80 -22.84
C SER A 81 32.95 -15.84 -21.76
N SER A 82 32.70 -15.39 -20.54
CA SER A 82 32.27 -16.23 -19.42
C SER A 82 30.75 -16.12 -19.24
N TYR A 83 30.08 -17.27 -19.06
CA TYR A 83 28.64 -17.35 -18.80
C TYR A 83 28.40 -18.12 -17.51
N CYS A 84 27.57 -17.57 -16.63
CA CYS A 84 26.99 -18.32 -15.53
C CYS A 84 25.65 -18.89 -16.01
N VAL A 85 25.50 -20.22 -15.96
CA VAL A 85 24.27 -20.90 -16.41
C VAL A 85 23.52 -21.47 -15.22
N HIS A 86 22.20 -21.38 -15.26
CA HIS A 86 21.29 -21.82 -14.21
C HIS A 86 20.41 -22.99 -14.71
N PRO A 87 20.04 -23.93 -13.84
CA PRO A 87 19.16 -25.03 -14.23
C PRO A 87 17.76 -24.51 -14.56
N VAL A 88 17.29 -24.80 -15.77
CA VAL A 88 15.93 -24.52 -16.21
C VAL A 88 15.04 -25.63 -15.70
N LEU A 89 14.32 -25.35 -14.62
CA LEU A 89 13.30 -26.26 -14.09
C LEU A 89 12.00 -26.03 -14.87
N GLU A 90 11.48 -27.07 -15.51
CA GLU A 90 10.13 -27.01 -16.05
C GLU A 90 9.15 -26.67 -14.92
N SER A 91 8.32 -25.65 -15.15
CA SER A 91 7.28 -25.29 -14.18
C SER A 91 6.41 -26.51 -13.89
N THR A 92 6.42 -26.97 -12.64
CA THR A 92 5.60 -28.10 -12.22
C THR A 92 4.14 -27.78 -12.52
N LYS A 93 3.52 -28.54 -13.42
CA LYS A 93 2.08 -28.44 -13.68
C LYS A 93 1.35 -28.93 -12.44
N THR A 94 1.02 -28.02 -11.54
CA THR A 94 0.27 -28.34 -10.31
C THR A 94 -1.07 -28.98 -10.69
N THR A 95 -1.34 -30.18 -10.15
CA THR A 95 -2.60 -30.92 -10.34
C THR A 95 -3.77 -30.33 -9.53
N LYS A 96 -3.49 -29.42 -8.58
CA LYS A 96 -4.50 -28.70 -7.80
C LYS A 96 -5.02 -27.48 -8.57
N ALA A 97 -6.21 -27.61 -9.16
CA ALA A 97 -6.90 -26.56 -9.93
C ALA A 97 -7.09 -25.23 -9.17
N LEU A 98 -7.22 -25.28 -7.84
CA LEU A 98 -7.39 -24.09 -7.00
C LEU A 98 -6.13 -23.19 -6.96
N LEU A 99 -4.94 -23.78 -6.98
CA LEU A 99 -3.67 -23.02 -6.97
C LEU A 99 -3.37 -22.39 -8.34
N LYS A 100 -3.74 -23.08 -9.42
CA LYS A 100 -3.66 -22.54 -10.80
C LYS A 100 -4.51 -21.30 -10.98
N LYS A 101 -5.74 -21.28 -10.46
CA LYS A 101 -6.61 -20.09 -10.56
C LYS A 101 -5.99 -18.87 -9.86
N SER A 102 -5.34 -19.04 -8.71
CA SER A 102 -4.67 -17.93 -8.03
C SER A 102 -3.34 -17.52 -8.67
N SER A 103 -2.60 -18.45 -9.29
CA SER A 103 -1.29 -18.16 -9.88
C SER A 103 -1.38 -17.59 -11.29
N ASP A 104 -2.39 -17.98 -12.08
CA ASP A 104 -2.41 -17.68 -13.51
C ASP A 104 -3.20 -16.39 -13.82
N LEU A 105 -4.03 -15.91 -12.89
CA LEU A 105 -4.79 -14.67 -13.04
C LEU A 105 -3.98 -13.41 -12.71
N LEU A 106 -2.89 -13.53 -11.95
CA LEU A 106 -2.07 -12.39 -11.52
C LEU A 106 -0.79 -12.29 -12.33
N THR A 107 -0.58 -11.10 -12.89
CA THR A 107 0.68 -10.71 -13.52
C THR A 107 1.85 -10.79 -12.53
N PHE A 108 3.07 -10.91 -13.05
CA PHE A 108 4.28 -10.90 -12.23
C PHE A 108 4.36 -9.64 -11.33
N ALA A 109 3.90 -8.50 -11.84
CA ALA A 109 3.85 -7.24 -11.09
C ALA A 109 2.89 -7.34 -9.89
N GLU A 110 1.68 -7.86 -10.10
CA GLU A 110 0.69 -8.02 -9.02
C GLU A 110 1.15 -9.03 -7.96
N LYS A 111 1.82 -10.10 -8.37
CA LYS A 111 2.43 -11.06 -7.43
C LYS A 111 3.51 -10.39 -6.57
N GLN A 112 4.40 -9.63 -7.19
CA GLN A 112 5.44 -8.90 -6.48
C GLN A 112 4.84 -7.86 -5.50
N GLU A 113 3.75 -7.22 -5.91
CA GLU A 113 3.02 -6.26 -5.08
C GLU A 113 2.33 -6.93 -3.89
N ALA A 114 1.68 -8.08 -4.09
CA ALA A 114 1.07 -8.87 -3.02
C ALA A 114 2.12 -9.31 -1.99
N ILE A 115 3.28 -9.81 -2.44
CA ILE A 115 4.39 -10.19 -1.56
C ILE A 115 4.91 -8.97 -0.80
N THR A 116 5.07 -7.84 -1.48
CA THR A 116 5.57 -6.61 -0.83
C THR A 116 4.55 -6.04 0.17
N SER A 117 3.27 -6.17 -0.11
CA SER A 117 2.20 -5.79 0.81
C SER A 117 2.20 -6.67 2.06
N ALA A 118 2.35 -7.99 1.90
CA ALA A 118 2.28 -8.95 3.01
C ALA A 118 3.58 -9.01 3.83
N PHE A 119 4.75 -8.98 3.18
CA PHE A 119 6.05 -9.29 3.79
C PHE A 119 7.11 -8.19 3.59
N GLY A 120 6.79 -7.11 2.87
CA GLY A 120 7.73 -6.02 2.64
C GLY A 120 8.03 -5.21 3.90
N SER A 121 9.15 -4.48 3.89
CA SER A 121 9.43 -3.50 4.93
C SER A 121 8.34 -2.43 4.98
N LYS A 122 8.16 -1.74 6.13
CA LYS A 122 7.17 -0.65 6.27
C LYS A 122 7.30 0.41 5.16
N ARG A 123 8.53 0.72 4.74
CA ARG A 123 8.81 1.65 3.64
C ARG A 123 8.35 1.10 2.28
N ALA A 124 8.57 -0.19 2.04
CA ALA A 124 8.14 -0.85 0.80
C ALA A 124 6.61 -0.98 0.74
N GLN A 125 5.97 -1.37 1.85
CA GLN A 125 4.51 -1.38 2.00
C GLN A 125 3.90 0.00 1.75
N GLN A 126 4.49 1.06 2.33
CA GLN A 126 4.01 2.43 2.10
C GLN A 126 4.13 2.87 0.63
N SER A 127 5.19 2.45 -0.07
CA SER A 127 5.36 2.73 -1.51
C SER A 127 4.32 2.00 -2.36
N VAL A 128 3.99 0.75 -2.02
CA VAL A 128 2.90 0.00 -2.64
C VAL A 128 1.56 0.72 -2.42
N ASN A 129 1.23 1.04 -1.18
CA ASN A 129 -0.04 1.69 -0.84
C ASN A 129 -0.20 3.05 -1.52
N ARG A 130 0.87 3.85 -1.64
CA ARG A 130 0.83 5.11 -2.39
C ARG A 130 0.51 4.87 -3.87
N ARG A 131 1.10 3.85 -4.51
CA ARG A 131 0.80 3.55 -5.91
C ARG A 131 -0.66 3.14 -6.10
N LYS A 132 -1.20 2.31 -5.20
CA LYS A 132 -2.63 1.96 -5.21
C LYS A 132 -3.53 3.18 -5.07
N LEU A 133 -3.18 4.11 -4.18
CA LEU A 133 -3.94 5.36 -3.99
C LEU A 133 -4.05 6.17 -5.30
N TYR A 134 -2.99 6.27 -6.08
CA TYR A 134 -2.98 6.98 -7.37
C TYR A 134 -3.65 6.21 -8.52
N GLN A 135 -3.98 4.94 -8.32
CA GLN A 135 -4.65 4.08 -9.30
C GLN A 135 -6.14 3.90 -9.01
N ALA A 136 -6.64 4.47 -7.91
CA ALA A 136 -8.06 4.52 -7.58
C ALA A 136 -8.83 5.21 -8.72
N SER A 137 -9.78 4.49 -9.32
CA SER A 137 -10.62 5.03 -10.40
C SER A 137 -11.88 5.72 -9.86
N ARG A 138 -12.31 5.37 -8.63
CA ARG A 138 -13.45 5.97 -7.96
C ARG A 138 -13.01 6.70 -6.68
N PRO A 139 -13.67 7.80 -6.28
CA PRO A 139 -13.40 8.49 -5.01
C PRO A 139 -13.50 7.58 -3.78
N GLU A 140 -14.40 6.59 -3.85
CA GLU A 140 -14.57 5.54 -2.84
C GLU A 140 -13.31 4.70 -2.62
N ASP A 141 -12.53 4.44 -3.67
CA ASP A 141 -11.34 3.61 -3.61
C ASP A 141 -10.13 4.35 -3.00
N VAL A 142 -10.19 5.68 -2.91
CA VAL A 142 -9.14 6.53 -2.34
C VAL A 142 -9.13 6.43 -0.81
N TYR A 143 -10.31 6.30 -0.20
CA TYR A 143 -10.49 6.25 1.25
C TYR A 143 -11.27 5.01 1.63
N GLN A 144 -10.55 3.91 1.92
CA GLN A 144 -11.18 2.68 2.41
C GLN A 144 -11.80 2.94 3.77
N LEU A 145 -13.14 2.96 3.83
CA LEU A 145 -13.88 3.25 5.05
C LEU A 145 -13.51 2.28 6.19
N GLU A 146 -13.27 1.01 5.84
CA GLU A 146 -12.87 -0.06 6.76
C GLU A 146 -11.53 0.24 7.45
N SER A 147 -10.69 1.08 6.84
CA SER A 147 -9.41 1.50 7.43
C SER A 147 -9.55 2.66 8.42
N ILE A 148 -10.62 3.45 8.31
CA ILE A 148 -10.84 4.67 9.10
C ILE A 148 -11.86 4.41 10.22
N ALA A 149 -12.95 3.74 9.89
CA ALA A 149 -14.05 3.43 10.78
C ALA A 149 -14.64 2.04 10.40
N PRO A 150 -14.01 0.94 10.84
CA PRO A 150 -14.50 -0.41 10.57
C PRO A 150 -15.83 -0.70 11.27
N ASP A 151 -16.56 -1.69 10.77
CA ASP A 151 -17.94 -1.97 11.20
C ASP A 151 -18.03 -2.34 12.69
N ASN A 152 -17.04 -3.09 13.19
CA ASN A 152 -16.93 -3.39 14.62
C ASN A 152 -16.71 -2.15 15.50
N PHE A 153 -16.17 -1.07 14.93
CA PHE A 153 -16.02 0.22 15.61
C PHE A 153 -17.31 1.04 15.51
N LEU A 154 -17.98 1.02 14.36
CA LEU A 154 -19.28 1.70 14.17
C LEU A 154 -20.39 1.06 15.01
N ALA A 155 -20.32 -0.25 15.28
CA ALA A 155 -21.25 -0.99 16.11
C ALA A 155 -21.47 -0.36 17.50
N TYR A 156 -20.46 0.30 18.07
CA TYR A 156 -20.60 1.00 19.37
C TYR A 156 -21.55 2.20 19.33
N MET A 157 -21.94 2.68 18.15
CA MET A 157 -22.83 3.83 17.94
C MET A 157 -24.18 3.43 17.33
N GLU A 158 -24.38 2.15 16.98
CA GLU A 158 -25.60 1.71 16.29
C GLU A 158 -26.87 1.99 17.08
N ASP A 159 -26.87 1.76 18.40
CA ASP A 159 -28.06 2.01 19.23
C ASP A 159 -28.43 3.50 19.20
N SER A 160 -27.45 4.39 19.37
CA SER A 160 -27.64 5.83 19.24
C SER A 160 -28.10 6.24 17.82
N ALA A 161 -27.63 5.54 16.78
CA ALA A 161 -28.03 5.80 15.41
C ALA A 161 -29.48 5.38 15.16
N ARG A 162 -29.89 4.20 15.63
CA ARG A 162 -31.27 3.72 15.52
C ARG A 162 -32.25 4.64 16.24
N GLU A 163 -31.91 5.10 17.46
CA GLU A 163 -32.74 6.07 18.17
C GLU A 163 -32.98 7.36 17.37
N LEU A 164 -31.97 7.87 16.65
CA LEU A 164 -32.09 9.07 15.81
C LEU A 164 -32.90 8.85 14.52
N LEU A 165 -32.89 7.61 14.01
CA LEU A 165 -33.71 7.20 12.88
C LEU A 165 -35.18 7.00 13.29
N ASP A 166 -35.42 6.48 14.49
CA ASP A 166 -36.74 6.32 15.11
C ASP A 166 -37.43 7.65 15.52
N GLY A 167 -36.82 8.79 15.17
CA GLY A 167 -37.42 10.11 15.33
C GLY A 167 -36.98 10.87 16.58
N LYS A 168 -35.96 10.39 17.30
CA LYS A 168 -35.32 11.22 18.34
C LYS A 168 -34.67 12.43 17.69
N ASP A 169 -35.02 13.62 18.17
CA ASP A 169 -34.40 14.85 17.69
C ASP A 169 -32.91 14.91 18.09
N PRO A 170 -32.04 15.40 17.19
CA PRO A 170 -30.64 15.64 17.51
C PRO A 170 -30.51 16.70 18.62
N ASP A 171 -29.41 16.67 19.37
CA ASP A 171 -29.16 17.67 20.42
C ASP A 171 -29.24 19.09 19.81
N PRO A 172 -29.94 20.05 20.46
CA PRO A 172 -29.98 21.43 20.00
C PRO A 172 -28.59 22.03 19.73
N LYS A 173 -27.57 21.59 20.47
CA LYS A 173 -26.17 22.03 20.35
C LYS A 173 -25.40 21.34 19.22
N SER A 174 -25.99 20.35 18.57
CA SER A 174 -25.31 19.63 17.49
C SER A 174 -24.97 20.55 16.33
N THR A 175 -23.84 20.24 15.68
CA THR A 175 -23.34 21.07 14.58
C THR A 175 -24.27 21.05 13.36
N LEU A 176 -24.18 22.11 12.54
CA LEU A 176 -24.93 22.17 11.27
C LEU A 176 -24.50 21.05 10.32
N LEU A 177 -23.21 20.72 10.31
CA LEU A 177 -22.66 19.63 9.53
C LEU A 177 -23.32 18.30 9.90
N PHE A 178 -23.44 17.99 11.19
CA PHE A 178 -24.12 16.77 11.63
C PHE A 178 -25.58 16.71 11.17
N LYS A 179 -26.31 17.83 11.26
CA LYS A 179 -27.72 17.90 10.81
C LYS A 179 -27.85 17.66 9.31
N GLU A 180 -26.92 18.20 8.51
CA GLU A 180 -26.85 17.97 7.06
C GLU A 180 -26.58 16.48 6.77
N LEU A 181 -25.57 15.89 7.41
CA LEU A 181 -25.22 14.47 7.24
C LEU A 181 -26.36 13.54 7.67
N LEU A 182 -27.04 13.84 8.79
CA LEU A 182 -28.19 13.09 9.26
C LEU A 182 -29.37 13.17 8.29
N ALA A 183 -29.61 14.34 7.68
CA ALA A 183 -30.64 14.48 6.66
C ALA A 183 -30.34 13.64 5.42
N VAL A 184 -29.07 13.60 4.97
CA VAL A 184 -28.65 12.73 3.86
C VAL A 184 -28.82 11.25 4.22
N ALA A 185 -28.42 10.84 5.43
CA ALA A 185 -28.57 9.46 5.88
C ALA A 185 -30.06 9.03 5.89
N LYS A 186 -30.96 9.89 6.37
CA LYS A 186 -32.41 9.63 6.39
C LYS A 186 -33.06 9.45 5.01
N LEU A 187 -32.41 9.92 3.94
CA LEU A 187 -32.87 9.74 2.56
C LEU A 187 -32.37 8.43 1.93
N GLU A 188 -31.51 7.66 2.62
CA GLU A 188 -31.05 6.37 2.12
C GLU A 188 -32.19 5.33 2.15
N GLU A 189 -32.32 4.57 1.06
CA GLU A 189 -33.35 3.55 0.90
C GLU A 189 -32.99 2.23 1.61
N ASP A 190 -31.70 1.91 1.65
CA ASP A 190 -31.18 0.69 2.27
C ASP A 190 -30.99 0.89 3.78
N GLU A 191 -31.69 0.10 4.60
CA GLU A 191 -31.70 0.23 6.06
C GLU A 191 -30.30 0.02 6.67
N GLU A 192 -29.52 -0.93 6.15
CA GLU A 192 -28.18 -1.22 6.66
C GLU A 192 -27.23 -0.05 6.39
N ASN A 193 -27.24 0.49 5.17
CA ASN A 193 -26.48 1.68 4.82
C ASN A 193 -27.00 2.94 5.53
N GLN A 194 -28.30 3.07 5.76
CA GLN A 194 -28.88 4.19 6.50
C GLN A 194 -28.34 4.25 7.93
N VAL A 195 -28.31 3.11 8.63
CA VAL A 195 -27.71 3.01 9.97
C VAL A 195 -26.20 3.31 9.90
N ARG A 196 -25.49 2.74 8.92
CA ARG A 196 -24.05 2.96 8.73
C ARG A 196 -23.72 4.45 8.53
N LEU A 197 -24.43 5.15 7.65
CA LEU A 197 -24.25 6.58 7.39
C LEU A 197 -24.56 7.44 8.63
N THR A 198 -25.58 7.04 9.41
CA THR A 198 -25.92 7.72 10.66
C THR A 198 -24.82 7.53 11.73
N CYS A 199 -24.24 6.33 11.83
CA CYS A 199 -23.06 6.07 12.66
C CYS A 199 -21.85 6.93 12.24
N LEU A 200 -21.63 7.11 10.93
CA LEU A 200 -20.59 8.01 10.42
C LEU A 200 -20.86 9.46 10.78
N ALA A 201 -22.10 9.93 10.62
CA ALA A 201 -22.50 11.27 11.02
C ALA A 201 -22.25 11.52 12.51
N LEU A 202 -22.61 10.56 13.38
CA LEU A 202 -22.30 10.62 14.82
C LEU A 202 -20.80 10.70 15.08
N TYR A 203 -20.00 9.89 14.39
CA TYR A 203 -18.56 9.92 14.57
C TYR A 203 -17.94 11.26 14.15
N VAL A 204 -18.40 11.82 13.02
CA VAL A 204 -18.02 13.17 12.57
C VAL A 204 -18.39 14.20 13.65
N GLU A 205 -19.59 14.14 14.22
CA GLU A 205 -20.02 15.06 15.27
C GLU A 205 -19.10 15.00 16.50
N TYR A 206 -18.70 13.81 16.93
CA TYR A 206 -17.76 13.64 18.04
C TYR A 206 -16.37 14.20 17.71
N LEU A 207 -15.88 14.00 16.48
CA LEU A 207 -14.60 14.55 16.04
C LEU A 207 -14.63 16.08 15.96
N VAL A 208 -15.70 16.66 15.40
CA VAL A 208 -15.86 18.12 15.31
C VAL A 208 -15.97 18.73 16.71
N THR A 209 -16.76 18.10 17.59
CA THR A 209 -16.89 18.53 18.98
C THR A 209 -15.54 18.48 19.70
N PHE A 210 -14.76 17.41 19.51
CA PHE A 210 -13.39 17.31 20.03
C PHE A 210 -12.45 18.38 19.44
N LEU A 211 -12.52 18.64 18.14
CA LEU A 211 -11.70 19.65 17.46
C LEU A 211 -11.96 21.06 18.01
N ASN A 212 -13.22 21.37 18.32
CA ASN A 212 -13.65 22.66 18.86
C ASN A 212 -13.35 22.85 20.36
N MET A 213 -12.88 21.83 21.08
CA MET A 213 -12.49 21.96 22.49
C MET A 213 -11.22 22.76 22.68
N LYS A 214 -11.15 23.52 23.77
CA LYS A 214 -9.93 24.24 24.14
C LYS A 214 -8.92 23.26 24.72
N GLY A 215 -7.63 23.54 24.52
CA GLY A 215 -6.56 22.67 25.04
C GLY A 215 -6.63 22.41 26.55
N ARG A 216 -7.12 23.38 27.35
CA ARG A 216 -7.34 23.21 28.80
C ARG A 216 -8.38 22.14 29.14
N ASP A 217 -9.40 21.99 28.30
CA ASP A 217 -10.48 21.02 28.50
C ASP A 217 -9.99 19.59 28.18
N ILE A 218 -9.05 19.47 27.23
CA ILE A 218 -8.44 18.21 26.81
C ILE A 218 -7.40 17.72 27.83
N GLN A 219 -6.63 18.62 28.44
CA GLN A 219 -5.49 18.28 29.32
C GLN A 219 -5.82 17.31 30.45
N HIS A 220 -7.02 17.42 31.01
CA HIS A 220 -7.48 16.63 32.14
C HIS A 220 -8.55 15.60 31.76
N MET A 221 -8.83 15.45 30.47
CA MET A 221 -9.94 14.66 29.97
C MET A 221 -9.70 13.17 30.20
N LYS A 222 -10.62 12.57 30.97
CA LYS A 222 -10.74 11.13 31.18
C LYS A 222 -11.91 10.59 30.37
N VAL A 223 -11.87 9.29 30.08
CA VAL A 223 -12.94 8.60 29.34
C VAL A 223 -14.30 8.78 30.04
N LYS A 224 -14.33 8.79 31.39
CA LYS A 224 -15.56 8.93 32.19
C LYS A 224 -16.15 10.35 32.24
N ASP A 225 -15.42 11.36 31.78
CA ASP A 225 -15.89 12.74 31.87
C ASP A 225 -17.06 13.00 30.91
N LYS A 226 -17.94 13.95 31.24
CA LYS A 226 -19.12 14.26 30.41
C LYS A 226 -18.80 15.08 29.15
N ASN A 227 -17.52 15.35 28.88
CA ASN A 227 -17.03 16.32 27.91
C ASN A 227 -17.13 15.86 26.44
N LEU A 228 -18.10 15.02 26.09
CA LEU A 228 -18.46 14.54 24.74
C LEU A 228 -19.80 13.83 24.95
N GLN A 229 -20.85 14.61 25.21
CA GLN A 229 -22.13 14.08 25.66
C GLN A 229 -22.70 13.11 24.63
N GLY A 230 -23.17 11.95 25.08
CA GLY A 230 -23.70 10.90 24.19
C GLY A 230 -22.65 10.05 23.47
N CYS A 231 -21.35 10.38 23.57
CA CYS A 231 -20.28 9.59 22.94
C CYS A 231 -20.00 8.30 23.71
N PRO A 232 -20.04 7.12 23.05
CA PRO A 232 -19.71 5.86 23.69
C PRO A 232 -18.26 5.85 24.24
N PRO A 233 -18.00 5.20 25.40
CA PRO A 233 -16.68 5.20 26.02
C PRO A 233 -15.56 4.66 25.12
N MET A 234 -15.86 3.70 24.25
CA MET A 234 -14.89 3.11 23.33
C MET A 234 -14.48 4.09 22.23
N ILE A 235 -15.44 4.81 21.65
CA ILE A 235 -15.20 5.86 20.65
C ILE A 235 -14.39 7.00 21.27
N LYS A 236 -14.78 7.45 22.46
CA LYS A 236 -14.07 8.51 23.17
C LYS A 236 -12.63 8.13 23.51
N ARG A 237 -12.39 6.90 23.96
CA ARG A 237 -11.04 6.38 24.20
C ARG A 237 -10.23 6.39 22.89
N HIS A 238 -10.80 5.90 21.80
CA HIS A 238 -10.15 5.91 20.50
C HIS A 238 -9.75 7.32 20.05
N ILE A 239 -10.67 8.29 20.09
CA ILE A 239 -10.38 9.69 19.71
C ILE A 239 -9.22 10.25 20.54
N LEU A 240 -9.24 10.00 21.86
CA LEU A 240 -8.18 10.47 22.75
C LEU A 240 -6.84 9.80 22.45
N ASP A 241 -6.81 8.49 22.26
CA ASP A 241 -5.55 7.77 22.07
C ASP A 241 -4.96 7.98 20.67
N GLU A 242 -5.80 8.20 19.66
CA GLU A 242 -5.36 8.41 18.27
C GLU A 242 -4.97 9.86 17.97
N TYR A 243 -5.69 10.83 18.54
CA TYR A 243 -5.52 12.27 18.23
C TYR A 243 -4.98 13.09 19.40
N THR A 244 -4.51 12.47 20.47
CA THR A 244 -3.73 13.15 21.53
C THR A 244 -2.47 12.36 21.86
N HIS A 245 -1.52 13.00 22.53
CA HIS A 245 -0.39 12.32 23.14
C HIS A 245 -0.26 12.79 24.59
N ASN A 246 0.35 11.96 25.43
CA ASN A 246 0.63 12.31 26.81
C ASN A 246 1.96 13.05 26.90
N HIS A 247 1.95 14.22 27.52
CA HIS A 247 3.14 14.99 27.85
C HIS A 247 3.04 15.47 29.30
N LEU A 248 3.99 15.06 30.15
CA LEU A 248 4.00 15.40 31.58
C LEU A 248 2.67 15.10 32.29
N ASN A 249 2.11 13.90 32.08
CA ASN A 249 0.81 13.46 32.61
C ASN A 249 -0.40 14.32 32.21
N LYS A 250 -0.26 15.15 31.18
CA LYS A 250 -1.37 15.90 30.57
C LYS A 250 -1.57 15.43 29.13
N ARG A 251 -2.82 15.34 28.71
CA ARG A 251 -3.14 15.08 27.30
C ARG A 251 -2.92 16.35 26.48
N VAL A 252 -2.20 16.23 25.38
CA VAL A 252 -1.90 17.35 24.48
C VAL A 252 -2.33 16.96 23.07
N ARG A 253 -3.06 17.87 22.42
CA ARG A 253 -3.32 17.80 20.98
C ARG A 253 -2.26 18.66 20.28
N SER A 254 -1.31 18.01 19.61
CA SER A 254 -0.33 18.70 18.76
C SER A 254 -1.00 19.22 17.50
N SER A 255 -0.34 20.15 16.79
CA SER A 255 -0.80 20.60 15.47
C SER A 255 -0.96 19.44 14.49
N GLN A 256 -0.02 18.49 14.48
CA GLN A 256 -0.09 17.31 13.62
C GLN A 256 -1.31 16.43 13.93
N ASN A 257 -1.62 16.21 15.21
CA ASN A 257 -2.78 15.41 15.60
C ASN A 257 -4.09 16.14 15.31
N GLU A 258 -4.11 17.47 15.47
CA GLU A 258 -5.24 18.30 15.09
C GLU A 258 -5.50 18.23 13.58
N ASP A 259 -4.45 18.35 12.76
CA ASP A 259 -4.54 18.23 11.31
C ASP A 259 -5.03 16.84 10.89
N ARG A 260 -4.55 15.79 11.57
CA ARG A 260 -4.98 14.42 11.29
C ARG A 260 -6.45 14.18 11.65
N ALA A 261 -6.91 14.71 12.79
CA ALA A 261 -8.31 14.65 13.20
C ALA A 261 -9.20 15.44 12.24
N MET A 262 -8.76 16.62 11.80
CA MET A 262 -9.46 17.42 10.78
C MET A 262 -9.59 16.64 9.46
N CYS A 263 -8.50 16.08 8.94
CA CYS A 263 -8.54 15.32 7.70
C CYS A 263 -9.47 14.10 7.82
N CYS A 264 -9.44 13.40 8.96
CA CYS A 264 -10.37 12.30 9.23
C CYS A 264 -11.83 12.77 9.21
N ALA A 265 -12.16 13.83 9.94
CA ALA A 265 -13.51 14.40 9.96
C ALA A 265 -13.97 14.82 8.55
N MET A 266 -13.09 15.42 7.75
CA MET A 266 -13.39 15.81 6.36
C MET A 266 -13.67 14.60 5.47
N VAL A 267 -12.83 13.57 5.52
CA VAL A 267 -13.00 12.36 4.71
C VAL A 267 -14.30 11.63 5.09
N LEU A 268 -14.56 11.46 6.39
CA LEU A 268 -15.79 10.82 6.86
C LEU A 268 -17.03 11.64 6.50
N SER A 269 -16.95 12.97 6.54
CA SER A 269 -18.05 13.83 6.09
C SER A 269 -18.34 13.66 4.61
N LEU A 270 -17.29 13.56 3.77
CA LEU A 270 -17.44 13.30 2.34
C LEU A 270 -18.09 11.94 2.07
N ILE A 271 -17.67 10.90 2.78
CA ILE A 271 -18.26 9.56 2.65
C ILE A 271 -19.73 9.58 3.09
N ALA A 272 -20.01 10.17 4.26
CA ALA A 272 -21.36 10.27 4.81
C ALA A 272 -22.32 11.11 3.94
N SER A 273 -21.79 12.08 3.19
CA SER A 273 -22.56 12.93 2.28
C SER A 273 -22.59 12.43 0.83
N LYS A 274 -22.18 11.18 0.55
CA LYS A 274 -22.06 10.63 -0.80
C LYS A 274 -21.25 11.55 -1.74
N TYR A 275 -20.18 12.15 -1.22
CA TYR A 275 -19.27 13.09 -1.88
C TYR A 275 -19.92 14.41 -2.33
N GLN A 276 -21.13 14.72 -1.87
CA GLN A 276 -21.81 16.00 -2.07
C GLN A 276 -21.85 16.76 -0.75
N LEU A 277 -20.77 17.47 -0.43
CA LEU A 277 -20.64 18.19 0.84
C LEU A 277 -20.63 19.71 0.63
N SER A 278 -21.49 20.41 1.37
CA SER A 278 -21.45 21.87 1.41
C SER A 278 -20.20 22.38 2.15
N LEU A 279 -19.29 23.02 1.40
CA LEU A 279 -18.06 23.60 1.96
C LEU A 279 -18.35 24.66 3.03
N SER A 280 -19.45 25.41 2.90
CA SER A 280 -19.82 26.45 3.87
C SER A 280 -20.23 25.84 5.22
N THR A 281 -20.95 24.72 5.21
CA THR A 281 -21.36 24.00 6.42
C THR A 281 -20.16 23.34 7.11
N LEU A 282 -19.24 22.77 6.32
CA LEU A 282 -18.01 22.16 6.83
C LEU A 282 -17.12 23.20 7.54
N LEU A 283 -16.90 24.35 6.90
CA LEU A 283 -16.04 25.41 7.45
C LEU A 283 -16.64 26.07 8.69
N SER A 284 -17.96 26.28 8.71
CA SER A 284 -18.64 26.85 9.87
C SER A 284 -18.60 25.92 11.08
N SER A 285 -18.70 24.61 10.86
CA SER A 285 -18.71 23.61 11.93
C SER A 285 -17.32 23.32 12.51
N LEU A 286 -16.27 23.34 11.68
CA LEU A 286 -14.89 23.07 12.11
C LEU A 286 -14.17 24.28 12.72
N MET A 287 -14.79 25.47 12.77
CA MET A 287 -14.17 26.73 13.20
C MET A 287 -12.80 27.02 12.54
N VAL A 288 -12.58 26.51 11.32
CA VAL A 288 -11.33 26.69 10.58
C VAL A 288 -11.40 28.00 9.80
N THR A 289 -10.42 28.88 9.99
CA THR A 289 -10.25 30.09 9.18
C THR A 289 -9.98 29.70 7.72
N ARG A 290 -10.67 30.33 6.75
CA ARG A 290 -10.62 30.01 5.29
C ARG A 290 -9.21 29.82 4.71
N ASP A 291 -8.20 30.46 5.29
CA ASP A 291 -6.82 30.38 4.81
C ASP A 291 -6.13 29.04 5.10
N LYS A 292 -6.50 28.34 6.18
CA LYS A 292 -5.93 27.03 6.53
C LYS A 292 -6.56 25.86 5.76
N SER A 293 -7.80 26.00 5.29
CA SER A 293 -8.51 24.96 4.53
C SER A 293 -8.07 24.90 3.08
N ASN A 294 -7.89 26.05 2.41
CA ASN A 294 -7.44 26.10 1.02
C ASN A 294 -6.04 25.51 0.83
N LEU A 295 -5.15 25.68 1.81
CA LEU A 295 -3.81 25.11 1.78
C LEU A 295 -3.81 23.57 1.86
N LYS A 296 -4.81 22.98 2.53
CA LYS A 296 -4.94 21.52 2.70
C LYS A 296 -5.65 20.84 1.54
N PHE A 297 -6.58 21.52 0.86
CA PHE A 297 -7.14 21.02 -0.40
C PHE A 297 -6.11 21.03 -1.54
N GLN A 298 -5.12 21.93 -1.50
CA GLN A 298 -4.06 21.99 -2.52
C GLN A 298 -2.93 20.99 -2.32
N SER A 299 -2.69 20.48 -1.10
CA SER A 299 -1.65 19.46 -0.85
C SER A 299 -2.10 18.02 -1.15
N ALA A 300 -3.31 17.84 -1.68
CA ALA A 300 -3.89 16.56 -2.07
C ALA A 300 -4.01 16.39 -3.61
N ARG A 301 -3.38 17.28 -4.38
CA ARG A 301 -3.18 17.14 -5.84
C ARG A 301 -1.81 16.55 -6.14
#